data_AF-A0A8I1T6S8-F1
#
_entry.id   AF-A0A8I1T6S8-F1
#
_cell.length_a   1.000
_cell.length_b   1.000
_cell.length_c   1.000
_cell.angle_alpha   90.00
_cell.angle_beta   90.00
_cell.angle_gamma   90.00
#
_symmetry.space_group_name_H-M   'P 1'
#
loop_
_entity.id
_entity.type
_entity.pdbx_description
1 polymer ?
#
loop_
_entity_poly.entity_id
_entity_poly.type
_entity_poly.pdbx_seq_one_letter_code
_entity_poly.pdbx_strand_id
1 'polypeptide(L)'
;MNLPGKRKEQPVPVPAPMSRLENRREELRTRFAELQWDLGGAAYEMAARDFFRLDVLASMAAKLQVVDAELSEIERMARLERAGAAGSCAGCGSLYARGAVYCWRCGRNLKEGRGTVVGPAVASPGSVPG
;
A
#
# COMPACT_ATOMS: atom_id res chain seq x y z
N MET A 1 19.73 43.54 -24.94
CA MET A 1 19.58 42.11 -25.23
C MET A 1 19.62 41.32 -23.92
N ASN A 2 18.52 40.64 -23.54
CA ASN A 2 18.47 39.72 -22.39
C ASN A 2 18.14 38.31 -22.89
N LEU A 3 18.92 37.31 -22.47
CA LEU A 3 18.74 35.89 -22.85
C LEU A 3 17.55 35.24 -22.10
N PRO A 4 16.79 34.33 -22.73
CA PRO A 4 15.67 33.66 -22.08
C PRO A 4 16.17 32.62 -21.07
N GLY A 5 15.59 32.67 -19.87
CA GLY A 5 15.87 31.76 -18.77
C GLY A 5 15.56 30.31 -19.14
N LYS A 6 16.56 29.43 -18.98
CA LYS A 6 16.37 27.98 -19.01
C LYS A 6 15.41 27.60 -17.88
N ARG A 7 14.15 27.26 -18.20
CA ARG A 7 13.32 26.49 -17.27
C ARG A 7 14.09 25.20 -17.01
N LYS A 8 14.53 25.01 -15.76
CA LYS A 8 15.06 23.71 -15.33
C LYS A 8 13.90 22.73 -15.43
N GLU A 9 13.89 21.92 -16.49
CA GLU A 9 13.01 20.76 -16.64
C GLU A 9 13.10 19.98 -15.33
N GLN A 10 12.06 20.05 -14.50
CA GLN A 10 12.02 19.23 -13.29
C GLN A 10 11.81 17.80 -13.76
N PRO A 11 12.73 16.86 -13.46
CA PRO A 11 12.54 15.48 -13.84
C PRO A 11 11.23 15.01 -13.21
N VAL A 12 10.31 14.55 -14.06
CA VAL A 12 9.04 13.95 -13.64
C VAL A 12 9.38 12.85 -12.63
N PRO A 13 8.77 12.86 -11.43
CA PRO A 13 9.08 11.88 -10.41
C PRO A 13 8.69 10.50 -10.94
N VAL A 14 9.68 9.70 -11.32
CA VAL A 14 9.50 8.28 -11.66
C VAL A 14 9.10 7.59 -10.35
N PRO A 15 7.91 6.96 -10.28
CA PRO A 15 7.48 6.28 -9.07
C PRO A 15 8.54 5.23 -8.71
N ALA A 16 8.88 5.15 -7.42
CA ALA A 16 9.82 4.14 -6.95
C ALA A 16 9.31 2.76 -7.38
N PRO A 17 10.20 1.82 -7.77
CA PRO A 17 9.78 0.43 -7.91
C PRO A 17 9.17 -0.01 -6.58
N MET A 18 7.96 -0.56 -6.64
CA MET A 18 7.23 -0.98 -5.46
C MET A 18 8.09 -1.92 -4.62
N SER A 19 8.05 -1.72 -3.30
CA SER A 19 8.71 -2.62 -2.36
C SER A 19 8.17 -4.04 -2.53
N ARG A 20 8.94 -5.04 -2.09
CA ARG A 20 8.49 -6.44 -2.07
C ARG A 20 7.14 -6.59 -1.35
N LEU A 21 6.94 -5.84 -0.26
CA LEU A 21 5.69 -5.82 0.49
C LEU A 21 4.54 -5.21 -0.31
N GLU A 22 4.77 -4.11 -1.03
CA GLU A 22 3.75 -3.48 -1.87
C GLU A 22 3.34 -4.36 -3.05
N ASN A 23 4.30 -5.05 -3.69
CA ASN A 23 4.00 -6.02 -4.75
C ASN A 23 3.17 -7.18 -4.22
N ARG A 24 3.56 -7.76 -3.07
CA ARG A 24 2.82 -8.86 -2.46
C ARG A 24 1.41 -8.43 -2.03
N ARG A 25 1.27 -7.22 -1.51
CA ARG A 25 -0.03 -6.64 -1.15
C ARG A 25 -0.96 -6.55 -2.37
N GLU A 26 -0.44 -6.07 -3.49
CA GLU A 26 -1.25 -5.93 -4.71
C GLU A 26 -1.70 -7.29 -5.25
N GLU A 27 -0.77 -8.26 -5.30
CA GLU A 27 -1.09 -9.64 -5.69
C GLU A 27 -2.20 -10.24 -4.81
N LEU A 28 -2.11 -10.08 -3.49
CA LEU A 28 -3.11 -10.59 -2.55
C LEU A 28 -4.45 -9.86 -2.69
N ARG A 29 -4.46 -8.56 -3.00
CA ARG A 29 -5.70 -7.80 -3.27
C ARG A 29 -6.39 -8.28 -4.53
N THR A 30 -5.66 -8.49 -5.61
CA THR A 30 -6.21 -9.06 -6.84
C THR A 30 -6.83 -10.43 -6.56
N ARG A 31 -6.09 -11.30 -5.88
CA ARG A 31 -6.57 -12.64 -5.52
C ARG A 31 -7.79 -12.62 -4.59
N PHE A 32 -7.81 -11.71 -3.61
CA PHE A 32 -8.95 -11.52 -2.72
C PHE A 32 -10.19 -11.11 -3.51
N ALA A 33 -10.06 -10.15 -4.42
CA ALA A 33 -11.15 -9.68 -5.26
C ALA A 33 -11.71 -10.79 -6.17
N GLU A 34 -10.83 -11.59 -6.79
CA GLU A 34 -11.24 -12.76 -7.60
C GLU A 34 -12.03 -13.78 -6.77
N LEU A 35 -11.50 -14.18 -5.61
CA LEU A 35 -12.19 -15.14 -4.73
C LEU A 35 -13.52 -14.59 -4.19
N GLN A 36 -13.58 -13.29 -3.89
CA GLN A 36 -14.80 -12.63 -3.46
C GLN A 36 -15.85 -12.62 -4.59
N TRP A 37 -15.41 -12.33 -5.82
CA TRP A 37 -16.26 -12.38 -7.00
C TRP A 37 -16.84 -13.78 -7.21
N ASP A 38 -16.01 -14.83 -7.14
CA ASP A 38 -16.44 -16.22 -7.29
C ASP A 38 -17.43 -16.64 -6.19
N LEU A 39 -17.16 -16.27 -4.93
CA LEU A 39 -18.06 -16.53 -3.81
C LEU A 39 -19.42 -15.84 -4.01
N GLY A 40 -19.40 -14.57 -4.41
CA GLY A 40 -20.62 -13.80 -4.69
C GLY A 40 -21.41 -14.37 -5.86
N GLY A 41 -20.73 -14.76 -6.95
CA GLY A 41 -21.33 -15.40 -8.10
C GLY A 41 -21.99 -16.73 -7.75
N ALA A 42 -21.31 -17.59 -6.98
CA ALA A 42 -21.88 -18.84 -6.51
C ALA A 42 -23.11 -18.62 -5.61
N ALA A 43 -23.06 -17.66 -4.69
CA ALA A 43 -24.19 -17.31 -3.85
C ALA A 43 -25.37 -16.76 -4.65
N TYR A 44 -25.11 -15.90 -5.65
CA TYR A 44 -26.13 -15.38 -6.55
C TYR A 44 -26.83 -16.49 -7.33
N GLU A 45 -26.06 -17.39 -7.94
CA GLU A 45 -26.59 -18.50 -8.75
C GLU A 45 -27.39 -19.51 -7.90
N MET A 46 -27.03 -19.70 -6.63
CA MET A 46 -27.79 -20.50 -5.65
C MET A 46 -29.10 -19.81 -5.27
N ALA A 47 -29.04 -18.50 -4.98
CA ALA A 47 -30.22 -17.70 -4.65
C ALA A 47 -31.22 -17.67 -5.80
N ALA A 48 -30.75 -17.47 -7.03
CA ALA A 48 -31.58 -17.42 -8.22
C ALA A 48 -32.31 -18.75 -8.51
N ARG A 49 -31.79 -19.87 -7.99
CA ARG A 49 -32.38 -21.22 -8.13
C ARG A 49 -33.10 -21.71 -6.87
N ASP A 50 -33.23 -20.86 -5.85
CA ASP A 50 -33.83 -21.18 -4.55
C ASP A 50 -33.22 -22.43 -3.89
N PHE A 51 -31.91 -22.63 -4.06
CA PHE A 51 -31.21 -23.78 -3.51
C PHE A 51 -29.83 -23.40 -2.97
N PHE A 52 -29.67 -23.44 -1.66
CA PHE A 52 -28.42 -23.10 -0.98
C PHE A 52 -27.67 -24.32 -0.49
N ARG A 53 -26.37 -24.35 -0.80
CA ARG A 53 -25.39 -25.26 -0.21
C ARG A 53 -24.41 -24.49 0.66
N LEU A 54 -24.80 -24.34 1.93
CA LEU A 54 -24.02 -23.56 2.90
C LEU A 54 -22.62 -24.15 3.16
N ASP A 55 -22.46 -25.46 3.04
CA ASP A 55 -21.16 -26.15 3.10
C ASP A 55 -20.19 -25.66 2.03
N VAL A 56 -20.70 -25.50 0.80
CA VAL A 56 -19.90 -25.01 -0.33
C VAL A 56 -19.51 -23.55 -0.12
N LEU A 57 -20.48 -22.69 0.26
CA LEU A 57 -20.22 -21.29 0.54
C LEU A 57 -19.24 -21.11 1.71
N ALA A 58 -19.38 -21.89 2.78
CA ALA A 58 -18.46 -21.87 3.92
C ALA A 58 -17.04 -22.27 3.52
N SER A 59 -16.89 -23.33 2.70
CA SER A 59 -15.59 -23.75 2.16
C SER A 59 -14.95 -22.68 1.27
N MET A 60 -15.74 -21.99 0.43
CA MET A 60 -15.24 -20.88 -0.39
C MET A 60 -14.84 -19.67 0.47
N ALA A 61 -15.66 -19.30 1.45
CA ALA A 61 -15.36 -18.23 2.39
C ALA A 61 -14.10 -18.51 3.20
N ALA A 62 -13.88 -19.76 3.64
CA ALA A 62 -12.65 -20.14 4.34
C ALA A 62 -11.39 -19.90 3.49
N LYS A 63 -11.44 -20.17 2.18
CA LYS A 63 -10.32 -19.87 1.26
C LYS A 63 -10.09 -18.36 1.14
N LEU A 64 -11.15 -17.57 1.03
CA LEU A 64 -11.08 -16.11 1.00
C LEU A 64 -10.46 -15.55 2.30
N GLN A 65 -10.89 -16.07 3.45
CA GLN A 65 -10.38 -15.67 4.77
C GLN A 65 -8.88 -15.93 4.95
N VAL A 66 -8.34 -17.00 4.36
CA VAL A 66 -6.89 -17.25 4.37
C VAL A 66 -6.14 -16.14 3.64
N VAL A 67 -6.62 -15.73 2.47
CA VAL A 67 -6.01 -14.64 1.69
C VAL A 67 -6.16 -13.30 2.41
N ASP A 68 -7.32 -13.05 3.02
CA ASP A 68 -7.59 -11.84 3.82
C ASP A 68 -6.65 -11.71 5.02
N ALA A 69 -6.41 -12.80 5.74
CA ALA A 69 -5.49 -12.84 6.87
C ALA A 69 -4.05 -12.53 6.42
N GLU A 70 -3.60 -13.12 5.31
CA GLU A 70 -2.28 -12.83 4.75
C GLU A 70 -2.15 -11.36 4.30
N LEU A 71 -3.19 -10.83 3.65
CA LEU A 71 -3.23 -9.44 3.22
C LEU A 71 -3.13 -8.50 4.42
N SER A 72 -3.90 -8.77 5.49
CA SER A 72 -3.88 -7.99 6.73
C SER A 72 -2.49 -7.96 7.38
N GLU A 73 -1.78 -9.08 7.41
CA GLU A 73 -0.40 -9.13 7.94
C GLU A 73 0.58 -8.32 7.08
N ILE A 74 0.49 -8.42 5.75
CA ILE A 74 1.34 -7.64 4.84
C ILE A 74 1.08 -6.14 5.00
N GLU A 75 -0.18 -5.74 5.12
CA GLU A 75 -0.54 -4.34 5.35
C GLU A 75 -0.05 -3.82 6.70
N ARG A 76 -0.11 -4.65 7.75
CA ARG A 76 0.45 -4.35 9.06
C ARG A 76 1.97 -4.15 8.99
N MET A 77 2.70 -5.05 8.31
CA MET A 77 4.15 -4.93 8.14
C MET A 77 4.53 -3.67 7.34
N ALA A 78 3.83 -3.39 6.23
CA ALA A 78 4.07 -2.19 5.44
C ALA A 78 3.80 -0.90 6.23
N ARG A 79 2.82 -0.92 7.14
CA ARG A 79 2.55 0.19 8.07
C ARG A 79 3.70 0.40 9.04
N LEU A 80 4.24 -0.68 9.63
CA LEU A 80 5.38 -0.62 10.56
C LEU A 80 6.66 -0.11 9.88
N GLU A 81 6.95 -0.57 8.66
CA GLU A 81 8.11 -0.09 7.89
C GLU A 81 8.03 1.42 7.65
N ARG A 82 6.84 1.92 7.28
CA ARG A 82 6.61 3.35 7.07
C ARG A 82 6.67 4.15 8.37
N ALA A 83 6.18 3.60 9.48
CA ALA A 83 6.25 4.26 10.80
C ALA A 83 7.69 4.35 11.35
N GLY A 84 8.56 3.40 10.99
CA GLY A 84 9.98 3.42 11.34
C GLY A 84 10.82 4.40 10.52
N ALA A 85 10.32 4.84 9.36
CA ALA A 85 11.03 5.76 8.47
C ALA A 85 10.96 7.21 8.99
N ALA A 86 12.00 7.99 8.73
CA ALA A 86 12.00 9.44 8.96
C ALA A 86 11.25 10.21 7.87
N GLY A 87 11.09 9.60 6.71
CA GLY A 87 10.38 10.16 5.57
C GLY A 87 10.68 9.39 4.30
N SER A 88 10.19 9.91 3.17
CA SER A 88 10.47 9.42 1.82
C SER A 88 11.28 10.45 1.04
N CYS A 89 12.17 9.97 0.17
CA CYS A 89 12.97 10.82 -0.70
C CYS A 89 12.07 11.53 -1.73
N ALA A 90 12.11 12.86 -1.81
CA ALA A 90 11.32 13.62 -2.79
C ALA A 90 11.71 13.35 -4.27
N GLY A 91 12.88 12.75 -4.52
CA GLY A 91 13.35 12.46 -5.86
C GLY A 91 12.92 11.10 -6.41
N CYS A 92 12.83 10.08 -5.54
CA CYS A 92 12.55 8.71 -5.96
C CYS A 92 11.58 7.95 -5.05
N GLY A 93 10.99 8.60 -4.04
CA GLY A 93 10.00 8.02 -3.13
C GLY A 93 10.52 7.03 -2.08
N SER A 94 11.79 6.60 -2.14
CA SER A 94 12.33 5.59 -1.20
C SER A 94 12.31 6.09 0.25
N LEU A 95 11.93 5.21 1.18
CA LEU A 95 12.00 5.48 2.61
C LEU A 95 13.46 5.62 3.06
N TYR A 96 13.68 6.50 4.04
CA TYR A 96 14.99 6.70 4.67
C TYR A 96 14.88 6.76 6.20
N ALA A 97 15.94 6.33 6.89
CA ALA A 97 16.02 6.32 8.35
C ALA A 97 16.34 7.72 8.92
N ARG A 98 16.08 7.92 10.22
CA ARG A 98 16.44 9.18 10.90
C ARG A 98 17.93 9.45 10.78
N GLY A 99 18.29 10.70 10.46
CA GLY A 99 19.68 11.13 10.30
C GLY A 99 20.32 10.83 8.94
N ALA A 100 19.61 10.18 8.00
CA ALA A 100 20.13 9.97 6.64
C ALA A 100 20.39 11.31 5.93
N VAL A 101 21.62 11.50 5.43
CA VAL A 101 22.02 12.71 4.68
C VAL A 101 21.78 12.57 3.18
N TYR A 102 21.95 11.35 2.65
CA TYR A 102 21.74 11.03 1.24
C TYR A 102 20.77 9.86 1.10
N CYS A 103 19.99 9.85 0.01
CA CYS A 103 19.12 8.74 -0.32
C CYS A 103 19.97 7.52 -0.74
N TRP A 104 19.76 6.38 -0.09
CA TRP A 104 20.45 5.13 -0.42
C TRP A 104 20.16 4.62 -1.84
N ARG A 105 19.02 5.03 -2.42
CA ARG A 105 18.58 4.56 -3.73
C ARG A 105 19.05 5.44 -4.88
N CYS A 106 18.87 6.75 -4.78
CA CYS A 106 19.15 7.69 -5.89
C CYS A 106 20.29 8.67 -5.61
N GLY A 107 20.94 8.59 -4.44
CA GLY A 107 22.08 9.44 -4.07
C GLY A 107 21.73 10.91 -3.75
N ARG A 108 20.47 11.32 -3.87
CA ARG A 108 20.04 12.71 -3.62
C ARG A 108 20.30 13.14 -2.17
N ASN A 109 20.77 14.37 -1.98
CA ASN A 109 20.87 15.00 -0.66
C ASN A 109 19.47 15.24 -0.08
N LEU A 110 19.20 14.67 1.10
CA LEU A 110 17.89 14.71 1.76
C LEU A 110 17.69 15.99 2.58
N LYS A 111 18.76 16.75 2.91
CA LYS A 111 18.68 18.01 3.67
C LYS A 111 18.27 19.21 2.83
N GLU A 112 18.57 19.18 1.53
CA GLU A 112 18.29 20.27 0.58
C GLU A 112 16.84 20.26 0.08
N GLY A 113 16.14 19.14 0.21
CA GLY A 113 14.73 18.99 -0.16
C GLY A 113 13.81 19.29 1.03
N ARG A 114 13.28 20.51 1.15
CA ARG A 114 12.15 20.86 2.03
C ARG A 114 10.83 20.22 1.54
N GLY A 115 10.80 18.90 1.46
CA GLY A 115 9.69 18.11 0.95
C GLY A 115 9.61 16.76 1.66
N THR A 116 9.66 16.77 2.98
CA THR A 116 9.22 15.63 3.80
C THR A 116 7.71 15.50 3.62
N VAL A 117 7.27 14.61 2.73
CA VAL A 117 5.90 14.09 2.81
C VAL A 117 5.87 13.13 3.99
N VAL A 118 5.55 13.67 5.17
CA VAL A 118 5.19 12.85 6.32
C VAL A 118 3.85 12.20 5.96
N GLY A 119 3.87 10.90 5.66
CA GLY A 119 2.62 10.14 5.53
C GLY A 119 1.81 10.28 6.82
N PRO A 120 0.46 10.21 6.77
CA PRO A 120 -0.39 10.60 7.89
C PRO A 120 0.02 9.85 9.15
N ALA A 121 0.28 10.59 10.22
CA ALA A 121 0.40 10.03 11.56
C ALA A 121 -0.92 9.32 11.87
N VAL A 122 -0.91 7.99 11.86
CA VAL A 122 -2.10 7.21 12.21
C VAL A 122 -2.30 7.38 13.71
N ALA A 123 -3.32 8.16 14.10
CA ALA A 123 -3.73 8.29 15.48
C ALA A 123 -4.10 6.90 16.05
N SER A 124 -3.60 6.59 17.24
CA SER A 124 -3.99 5.38 17.98
C SER A 124 -5.46 5.49 18.42
N PRO A 125 -6.29 4.44 18.30
CA PRO A 125 -7.62 4.46 18.88
C PRO A 125 -7.50 4.14 20.37
N GLY A 126 -7.82 5.11 21.24
CA GLY A 126 -7.79 4.87 22.67
C GLY A 126 -8.25 6.06 23.51
N SER A 127 -9.56 6.27 23.58
CA SER A 127 -10.29 6.63 24.82
C SER A 127 -11.74 6.98 24.49
N VAL A 128 -12.67 6.08 24.82
CA VAL A 128 -14.09 6.41 25.01
C VAL A 128 -14.25 6.81 26.48
N PRO A 129 -14.74 8.02 26.82
CA PRO A 129 -15.34 8.25 28.12
C PRO A 129 -16.82 7.84 28.07
N GLY A 130 -17.26 7.15 29.11
CA GLY A 130 -18.68 6.85 29.38
C GLY A 130 -19.50 8.07 29.75
#